data_AF-G4ZWS0-F1
#
_entry.id   AF-G4ZWS0-F1
#
_cell.length_a   1.000
_cell.length_b   1.000
_cell.length_c   1.000
_cell.angle_alpha   90.00
_cell.angle_beta   90.00
_cell.angle_gamma   90.00
#
_symmetry.space_group_name_H-M   'P 1'
#
loop_
_entity.id
_entity.type
_entity.pdbx_description
1 polymer ?
#
loop_
_entity_poly.entity_id
_entity_poly.type
_entity_poly.pdbx_seq_one_letter_code
_entity_poly.pdbx_strand_id
1 'polypeptide(L)'
;MAVSLAVVKRVAARLEAMLVVDEASVAARRLAAFRDAGVPLPRPSPTHVDTPVGTRYLIDAEMQKALSTFVRRSCLSFEETVRLWRGQHAADARPNKALRGHHLAWLPHGYDKQALLLKVIADGVCHNFREGSTIPRQLSRNHKSANTLENALCRSIREGQDAGTYLVVDIDVAERWSVLSYSPFGCVPKADTDPALEARVIHDLSFPVSASVNDRSDPDELPQLIYEHIGAIARRIEISSSALRLRQSS
;
A
#
# COMPACT_ATOMS: atom_id res chain seq x y z
N MET A 1 8.29 32.23 15.08
CA MET A 1 8.98 31.90 13.79
C MET A 1 8.04 31.41 12.67
N ALA A 2 7.32 32.30 11.97
CA ALA A 2 6.46 31.92 10.84
C ALA A 2 7.14 30.92 9.88
N VAL A 3 6.54 29.77 9.64
CA VAL A 3 7.09 28.74 8.75
C VAL A 3 6.89 29.22 7.31
N SER A 4 7.96 29.69 6.67
CA SER A 4 7.89 30.15 5.28
C SER A 4 7.65 28.98 4.33
N LEU A 5 7.11 29.26 3.13
CA LEU A 5 6.99 28.25 2.07
C LEU A 5 8.34 27.59 1.75
N ALA A 6 9.45 28.34 1.87
CA ALA A 6 10.80 27.80 1.73
C ALA A 6 11.15 26.81 2.84
N VAL A 7 10.70 27.03 4.07
CA VAL A 7 10.85 26.04 5.16
C VAL A 7 10.02 24.79 4.86
N VAL A 8 8.76 24.92 4.44
CA VAL A 8 7.92 23.77 4.08
C VAL A 8 8.56 22.93 2.97
N LYS A 9 9.03 23.56 1.89
CA LYS A 9 9.72 22.86 0.79
C LYS A 9 10.99 22.15 1.27
N ARG A 10 11.78 22.76 2.15
CA ARG A 10 12.98 22.11 2.73
C ARG A 10 12.62 20.92 3.61
N VAL A 11 11.54 21.01 4.40
CA VAL A 11 11.06 19.88 5.20
C VAL A 11 10.59 18.75 4.31
N ALA A 12 9.78 19.04 3.27
CA ALA A 12 9.32 18.04 2.30
C ALA A 12 10.51 17.32 1.63
N ALA A 13 11.45 18.06 1.07
CA ALA A 13 12.65 17.49 0.45
C ALA A 13 13.48 16.64 1.42
N ARG A 14 13.57 17.04 2.70
CA ARG A 14 14.25 16.26 3.73
C ARG A 14 13.51 14.95 4.01
N LEU A 15 12.18 14.99 4.13
CA LEU A 15 11.36 13.80 4.35
C LEU A 15 11.42 12.83 3.16
N GLU A 16 11.40 13.35 1.94
CA GLU A 16 11.57 12.56 0.70
C GLU A 16 12.96 11.89 0.67
N ALA A 17 14.02 12.63 0.96
CA ALA A 17 15.37 12.05 1.02
C ALA A 17 15.48 10.96 2.10
N MET A 18 14.80 11.14 3.23
CA MET A 18 14.74 10.13 4.30
C MET A 18 13.94 8.89 3.87
N LEU A 19 12.85 9.08 3.12
CA LEU A 19 12.07 7.97 2.55
C LEU A 19 12.90 7.16 1.56
N VAL A 20 13.64 7.80 0.65
CA VAL A 20 14.53 7.12 -0.30
C VAL A 20 15.56 6.24 0.42
N VAL A 21 16.15 6.74 1.52
CA VAL A 21 17.09 5.96 2.33
C VAL A 21 16.40 4.77 3.00
N ASP A 22 15.21 4.97 3.56
CA ASP A 22 14.44 3.90 4.17
C ASP A 22 14.08 2.82 3.13
N GLU A 23 13.58 3.21 1.95
CA GLU A 23 13.22 2.30 0.85
C GLU A 23 14.43 1.51 0.35
N ALA A 24 15.59 2.16 0.18
CA ALA A 24 16.83 1.48 -0.17
C ALA A 24 17.27 0.50 0.93
N SER A 25 17.11 0.86 2.21
CA SER A 25 17.40 -0.03 3.34
C SER A 25 16.47 -1.24 3.36
N VAL A 26 15.19 -1.05 3.09
CA VAL A 26 14.21 -2.15 3.00
C VAL A 26 14.56 -3.07 1.83
N ALA A 27 14.83 -2.53 0.64
CA ALA A 27 15.22 -3.33 -0.52
C ALA A 27 16.49 -4.15 -0.25
N ALA A 28 17.53 -3.54 0.33
CA ALA A 28 18.78 -4.23 0.67
C ALA A 28 18.56 -5.39 1.64
N ARG A 29 17.67 -5.24 2.62
CA ARG A 29 17.33 -6.31 3.57
C ARG A 29 16.56 -7.45 2.95
N ARG A 30 15.62 -7.17 2.02
CA ARG A 30 14.93 -8.23 1.26
C ARG A 30 15.95 -9.07 0.48
N LEU A 31 16.90 -8.43 -0.20
CA LEU A 31 17.96 -9.12 -0.94
C LEU A 31 18.93 -9.89 -0.03
N ALA A 32 19.25 -9.35 1.15
CA ALA A 32 20.05 -10.06 2.14
C ALA A 32 19.32 -11.32 2.64
N ALA A 33 18.04 -11.21 3.00
CA ALA A 33 17.23 -12.35 3.41
C ALA A 33 17.13 -13.43 2.34
N PHE A 34 16.99 -13.04 1.06
CA PHE A 34 17.01 -13.99 -0.05
C PHE A 34 18.36 -14.72 -0.12
N ARG A 35 19.47 -14.00 -0.03
CA ARG A 35 20.82 -14.57 -0.05
C ARG A 35 21.05 -15.53 1.10
N ASP A 36 20.64 -15.15 2.32
CA ASP A 36 20.83 -15.95 3.52
C ASP A 36 20.04 -17.27 3.46
N ALA A 37 18.90 -17.29 2.77
CA ALA A 37 18.14 -18.49 2.46
C ALA A 37 18.58 -19.22 1.16
N GLY A 38 19.72 -18.81 0.59
CA GLY A 38 20.29 -19.38 -0.64
C GLY A 38 19.43 -19.17 -1.89
N VAL A 39 18.51 -18.21 -1.88
CA VAL A 39 17.64 -17.88 -3.01
C VAL A 39 18.43 -17.02 -3.99
N PRO A 40 18.44 -17.36 -5.29
CA PRO A 40 19.06 -16.51 -6.30
C PRO A 40 18.45 -15.10 -6.28
N LEU A 41 19.30 -14.08 -6.33
CA LEU A 41 18.82 -12.70 -6.38
C LEU A 41 18.05 -12.47 -7.68
N PRO A 42 16.91 -11.76 -7.63
CA PRO A 42 16.11 -11.48 -8.82
C PRO A 42 16.92 -10.62 -9.80
N ARG A 43 16.89 -10.99 -11.08
CA ARG A 43 17.49 -10.18 -12.14
C ARG A 43 16.58 -9.00 -12.48
N PRO A 44 17.13 -7.90 -13.03
CA PRO A 44 16.30 -6.81 -13.53
C PRO A 44 15.31 -7.31 -14.61
N SER A 45 14.02 -7.09 -14.37
CA SER A 45 12.96 -7.37 -15.35
C SER A 45 12.53 -6.10 -16.07
N PRO A 46 12.37 -6.10 -17.41
CA PRO A 46 11.79 -4.97 -18.12
C PRO A 46 10.36 -4.69 -17.62
N THR A 47 9.95 -3.42 -17.56
CA THR A 47 8.59 -3.02 -17.16
C THR A 47 7.57 -3.24 -18.27
N HIS A 48 8.02 -3.20 -19.53
CA HIS A 48 7.20 -3.36 -20.72
C HIS A 48 8.05 -3.83 -21.91
N VAL A 49 7.38 -4.23 -22.98
CA VAL A 49 7.94 -4.49 -24.29
C VAL A 49 7.10 -3.79 -25.36
N ASP A 50 7.77 -3.27 -26.39
CA ASP A 50 7.08 -2.73 -27.55
C ASP A 50 6.73 -3.84 -28.54
N THR A 51 5.47 -3.88 -28.95
CA THR A 51 4.96 -4.83 -29.93
C THR A 51 4.41 -4.09 -31.15
N PRO A 52 4.19 -4.76 -32.30
CA PRO A 52 3.56 -4.13 -33.45
C PRO A 52 2.17 -3.53 -33.17
N VAL A 53 1.50 -4.00 -32.11
CA VAL A 53 0.14 -3.58 -31.72
C VAL A 53 0.19 -2.53 -30.58
N GLY A 54 1.38 -2.14 -30.12
CA GLY A 54 1.59 -1.17 -29.04
C GLY A 54 2.39 -1.73 -27.86
N THR A 55 2.44 -0.97 -26.77
CA THR A 55 3.21 -1.32 -25.56
C THR A 55 2.49 -2.36 -24.71
N ARG A 56 3.19 -3.44 -24.35
CA ARG A 56 2.71 -4.48 -23.43
C ARG A 56 3.48 -4.42 -22.12
N TYR A 57 2.78 -4.20 -21.01
CA TYR A 57 3.36 -4.18 -19.67
C TYR A 57 3.60 -5.59 -19.12
N LEU A 58 4.61 -5.71 -18.26
CA LEU A 58 5.05 -6.97 -17.69
C LEU A 58 5.18 -6.88 -16.17
N ILE A 59 4.63 -7.87 -15.47
CA ILE A 59 4.89 -8.14 -14.05
C ILE A 59 6.38 -8.45 -13.86
N ASP A 60 6.95 -8.05 -12.73
CA ASP A 60 8.30 -8.46 -12.35
C ASP A 60 8.31 -9.94 -11.91
N ALA A 61 8.45 -10.82 -12.90
CA ALA A 61 8.45 -12.26 -12.71
C ALA A 61 9.70 -12.75 -11.96
N GLU A 62 10.84 -12.07 -12.09
CA GLU A 62 12.07 -12.44 -11.37
C GLU A 62 11.91 -12.16 -9.87
N MET A 63 11.36 -11.01 -9.50
CA MET A 63 11.05 -10.70 -8.09
C MET A 63 9.97 -11.62 -7.52
N GLN A 64 8.89 -11.87 -8.26
CA GLN A 64 7.86 -12.85 -7.87
C GLN A 64 8.50 -14.22 -7.60
N LYS A 65 9.32 -14.72 -8.51
CA LYS A 65 9.97 -16.03 -8.39
C LYS A 65 10.91 -16.09 -7.18
N ALA A 66 11.72 -15.05 -6.97
CA ALA A 66 12.63 -14.98 -5.83
C ALA A 66 11.85 -15.00 -4.51
N LEU A 67 10.82 -14.15 -4.38
CA LEU A 67 9.97 -14.10 -3.20
C LEU A 67 9.24 -15.42 -2.94
N SER A 68 8.61 -16.01 -3.96
CA SER A 68 7.92 -17.31 -3.83
C SER A 68 8.89 -18.42 -3.44
N THR A 69 10.09 -18.45 -4.00
CA THR A 69 11.14 -19.42 -3.63
C THR A 69 11.56 -19.23 -2.17
N PHE A 70 11.74 -17.98 -1.75
CA PHE A 70 12.11 -17.64 -0.38
C PHE A 70 11.06 -18.10 0.62
N VAL A 71 9.77 -17.79 0.37
CA VAL A 71 8.68 -18.23 1.25
C VAL A 71 8.65 -19.75 1.36
N ARG A 72 8.80 -20.47 0.25
CA ARG A 72 8.81 -21.96 0.26
C ARG A 72 9.96 -22.54 1.06
N ARG A 73 11.18 -22.02 0.87
CA ARG A 73 12.39 -22.55 1.53
C ARG A 73 12.43 -22.24 3.02
N SER A 74 12.02 -21.03 3.38
CA SER A 74 12.04 -20.54 4.74
C SER A 74 10.75 -20.86 5.50
N CYS A 75 9.77 -21.49 4.84
CA CYS A 75 8.45 -21.81 5.40
C CYS A 75 7.75 -20.61 6.05
N LEU A 76 7.87 -19.41 5.45
CA LEU A 76 7.36 -18.19 6.08
C LEU A 76 5.84 -18.16 6.14
N SER A 77 5.33 -17.72 7.28
CA SER A 77 3.95 -17.27 7.41
C SER A 77 3.71 -16.01 6.55
N PHE A 78 2.43 -15.72 6.30
CA PHE A 78 2.03 -14.49 5.64
C PHE A 78 2.52 -13.25 6.41
N GLU A 79 2.39 -13.26 7.73
CA GLU A 79 2.82 -12.14 8.58
C GLU A 79 4.33 -11.90 8.51
N GLU A 80 5.15 -12.95 8.61
CA GLU A 80 6.61 -12.82 8.49
C GLU A 80 7.01 -12.29 7.12
N THR A 81 6.34 -12.78 6.07
CA THR A 81 6.56 -12.32 4.70
C THR A 81 6.22 -10.83 4.55
N VAL A 82 5.07 -10.39 5.06
CA VAL A 82 4.65 -8.99 5.03
C VAL A 82 5.56 -8.10 5.88
N ARG A 83 5.98 -8.56 7.07
CA ARG A 83 6.94 -7.84 7.92
C ARG A 83 8.27 -7.64 7.20
N LEU A 84 8.82 -8.66 6.57
CA LEU A 84 10.03 -8.54 5.74
C LEU A 84 9.81 -7.56 4.60
N TRP A 85 8.69 -7.71 3.86
CA TRP A 85 8.40 -6.86 2.71
C TRP A 85 8.29 -5.39 3.13
N ARG A 86 7.63 -5.08 4.23
CA ARG A 86 7.53 -3.72 4.79
C ARG A 86 8.80 -3.23 5.48
N GLY A 87 9.80 -4.10 5.67
CA GLY A 87 11.01 -3.79 6.40
C GLY A 87 10.77 -3.56 7.89
N GLN A 88 9.85 -4.31 8.50
CA GLN A 88 9.61 -4.30 9.94
C GLN A 88 10.64 -5.18 10.66
N HIS A 89 11.23 -4.66 11.73
CA HIS A 89 12.20 -5.36 12.58
C HIS A 89 12.22 -4.74 13.99
N ALA A 90 12.98 -5.35 14.92
CA ALA A 90 13.00 -4.93 16.33
C ALA A 90 13.31 -3.44 16.56
N ALA A 91 14.21 -2.85 15.76
CA ALA A 91 14.58 -1.43 15.88
C ALA A 91 13.64 -0.48 15.10
N ASP A 92 12.81 -0.99 14.20
CA ASP A 92 11.77 -0.21 13.53
C ASP A 92 10.59 -1.10 13.12
N ALA A 93 9.61 -1.17 14.02
CA ALA A 93 8.41 -2.00 13.85
C ALA A 93 7.38 -1.39 12.90
N ARG A 94 7.55 -0.12 12.48
CA ARG A 94 6.53 0.60 11.69
C ARG A 94 6.28 -0.08 10.35
N PRO A 95 5.02 -0.33 9.95
CA PRO A 95 4.71 -0.92 8.66
C PRO A 95 4.91 0.05 7.49
N ASN A 96 4.74 1.35 7.71
CA ASN A 96 4.97 2.39 6.71
C ASN A 96 6.15 3.26 7.14
N LYS A 97 7.25 3.19 6.38
CA LYS A 97 8.49 3.90 6.71
C LYS A 97 8.41 5.40 6.51
N ALA A 98 7.55 5.85 5.59
CA ALA A 98 7.27 7.26 5.37
C ALA A 98 6.62 7.93 6.60
N LEU A 99 5.83 7.17 7.37
CA LEU A 99 5.11 7.69 8.53
C LEU A 99 5.99 7.66 9.78
N ARG A 100 6.54 8.82 10.16
CA ARG A 100 7.39 8.98 11.34
C ARG A 100 6.60 9.58 12.51
N GLY A 101 6.35 8.77 13.54
CA GLY A 101 5.51 9.15 14.69
C GLY A 101 5.98 10.40 15.43
N HIS A 102 7.29 10.64 15.54
CA HIS A 102 7.82 11.83 16.22
C HIS A 102 7.46 13.15 15.52
N HIS A 103 7.38 13.18 14.19
CA HIS A 103 6.93 14.39 13.47
C HIS A 103 5.40 14.56 13.60
N LEU A 104 4.66 13.45 13.60
CA LEU A 104 3.20 13.43 13.63
C LEU A 104 2.61 13.51 15.05
N ALA A 105 3.44 13.53 16.10
CA ALA A 105 3.01 13.88 17.45
C ALA A 105 2.75 15.39 17.61
N TRP A 106 3.34 16.22 16.75
CA TRP A 106 3.24 17.69 16.85
C TRP A 106 2.41 18.32 15.72
N LEU A 107 2.46 17.73 14.52
CA LEU A 107 1.79 18.29 13.33
C LEU A 107 0.24 18.32 13.42
N PRO A 108 -0.45 17.27 13.90
CA PRO A 108 -1.90 17.26 14.05
C PRO A 108 -2.34 17.62 15.49
N HIS A 109 -1.60 18.46 16.20
CA HIS A 109 -1.97 18.85 17.57
C HIS A 109 -3.37 19.49 17.58
N GLY A 110 -4.27 18.95 18.41
CA GLY A 110 -5.68 19.35 18.47
C GLY A 110 -6.59 18.64 17.47
N TYR A 111 -6.08 17.65 16.71
CA TYR A 111 -6.93 16.74 15.94
C TYR A 111 -7.51 15.66 16.84
N ASP A 112 -8.85 15.58 16.89
CA ASP A 112 -9.57 14.67 17.81
C ASP A 112 -9.21 13.19 17.66
N LYS A 113 -8.69 12.78 16.49
CA LYS A 113 -8.24 11.40 16.22
C LYS A 113 -6.72 11.25 16.21
N GLN A 114 -5.98 12.17 16.83
CA GLN A 114 -4.51 12.11 16.89
C GLN A 114 -4.00 10.80 17.49
N ALA A 115 -4.61 10.31 18.58
CA ALA A 115 -4.22 9.04 19.19
C ALA A 115 -4.41 7.85 18.23
N LEU A 116 -5.53 7.82 17.49
CA LEU A 116 -5.79 6.80 16.48
C LEU A 116 -4.77 6.88 15.33
N LEU A 117 -4.44 8.10 14.87
CA LEU A 117 -3.43 8.31 13.84
C LEU A 117 -2.06 7.77 14.30
N LEU A 118 -1.63 8.09 15.52
CA LEU A 118 -0.36 7.58 16.08
C LEU A 118 -0.36 6.05 16.19
N LYS A 119 -1.49 5.44 16.56
CA LYS A 119 -1.64 3.99 16.57
C LYS A 119 -1.51 3.39 15.16
N VAL A 120 -2.18 3.98 14.16
CA VAL A 120 -2.07 3.53 12.75
C VAL A 120 -0.63 3.66 12.21
N ILE A 121 0.11 4.67 12.64
CA ILE A 121 1.52 4.84 12.26
C ILE A 121 2.40 3.75 12.87
N ALA A 122 2.15 3.42 14.14
CA ALA A 122 2.91 2.41 14.88
C ALA A 122 2.61 0.99 14.38
N ASP A 123 1.33 0.66 14.29
CA ASP A 123 0.85 -0.72 14.14
C ASP A 123 0.33 -1.02 12.73
N GLY A 124 0.04 0.02 11.94
CA GLY A 124 -0.69 -0.08 10.69
C GLY A 124 -2.20 0.01 10.90
N VAL A 125 -2.94 -0.14 9.80
CA VAL A 125 -4.41 -0.23 9.88
C VAL A 125 -4.78 -1.62 10.40
N CYS A 126 -5.31 -1.65 11.63
CA CYS A 126 -5.92 -2.84 12.22
C CYS A 126 -7.44 -2.67 12.15
N HIS A 127 -8.11 -3.64 11.55
CA HIS A 127 -9.56 -3.66 11.40
C HIS A 127 -10.07 -5.03 11.86
N ASN A 128 -11.06 -5.05 12.75
CA ASN A 128 -11.65 -6.31 13.16
C ASN A 128 -12.76 -6.71 12.19
N PHE A 129 -12.89 -8.01 12.00
CA PHE A 129 -13.99 -8.62 11.29
C PHE A 129 -14.97 -9.18 12.30
N ARG A 130 -16.26 -9.20 11.95
CA ARG A 130 -17.34 -9.78 12.77
C ARG A 130 -16.99 -11.20 13.20
N GLU A 131 -17.27 -11.51 14.47
CA GLU A 131 -17.03 -12.84 15.03
C GLU A 131 -17.77 -13.93 14.23
N GLY A 132 -17.13 -15.09 14.07
CA GLY A 132 -17.68 -16.21 13.30
C GLY A 132 -17.63 -16.05 11.78
N SER A 133 -17.07 -14.95 11.25
CA SER A 133 -16.92 -14.76 9.80
C SER A 133 -15.92 -15.76 9.19
N THR A 134 -16.40 -16.59 8.27
CA THR A 134 -15.54 -17.51 7.51
C THR A 134 -14.82 -16.79 6.38
N ILE A 135 -13.53 -17.11 6.17
CA ILE A 135 -12.75 -16.52 5.08
C ILE A 135 -13.04 -17.30 3.81
N PRO A 136 -13.55 -16.68 2.73
CA PRO A 136 -13.70 -17.38 1.46
C PRO A 136 -12.33 -17.83 0.96
N ARG A 137 -12.16 -19.15 0.79
CA ARG A 137 -10.92 -19.75 0.30
C ARG A 137 -10.93 -19.98 -1.22
N GLN A 138 -12.08 -19.83 -1.85
CA GLN A 138 -12.22 -20.08 -3.28
C GLN A 138 -11.71 -18.87 -4.08
N LEU A 139 -10.82 -19.15 -5.03
CA LEU A 139 -10.38 -18.15 -6.00
C LEU A 139 -11.56 -17.72 -6.89
N SER A 140 -11.89 -16.43 -6.84
CA SER A 140 -12.87 -15.82 -7.74
C SER A 140 -12.20 -15.42 -9.05
N ARG A 141 -12.89 -15.63 -10.18
CA ARG A 141 -12.44 -15.07 -11.46
C ARG A 141 -12.57 -13.55 -11.44
N ASN A 142 -11.61 -12.87 -12.05
CA ASN A 142 -11.69 -11.43 -12.27
C ASN A 142 -12.94 -11.05 -13.08
N HIS A 143 -13.43 -9.84 -12.85
CA HIS A 143 -14.52 -9.27 -13.63
C HIS A 143 -14.13 -9.16 -15.10
N LYS A 144 -15.12 -9.22 -16.00
CA LYS A 144 -14.89 -9.12 -17.45
C LYS A 144 -14.06 -7.88 -17.82
N SER A 145 -14.30 -6.75 -17.14
CA SER A 145 -13.58 -5.51 -17.40
C SER A 145 -12.07 -5.59 -17.13
N ALA A 146 -11.65 -6.32 -16.08
CA ALA A 146 -10.24 -6.54 -15.80
C ALA A 146 -9.58 -7.44 -16.86
N ASN A 147 -10.29 -8.46 -17.35
CA ASN A 147 -9.77 -9.31 -18.43
C ASN A 147 -9.71 -8.54 -19.76
N THR A 148 -10.67 -7.67 -20.05
CA THR A 148 -10.66 -6.82 -21.25
C THR A 148 -9.54 -5.78 -21.22
N LEU A 149 -9.20 -5.26 -20.03
CA LEU A 149 -8.18 -4.23 -19.82
C LEU A 149 -6.92 -4.82 -19.16
N GLU A 150 -6.58 -6.07 -19.48
CA GLU A 150 -5.50 -6.85 -18.83
C GLU A 150 -4.16 -6.12 -18.87
N ASN A 151 -3.82 -5.44 -19.98
CA ASN A 151 -2.57 -4.71 -20.10
C ASN A 151 -2.47 -3.54 -19.10
N ALA A 152 -3.57 -2.80 -18.90
CA ALA A 152 -3.64 -1.74 -17.91
C ALA A 152 -3.63 -2.29 -16.46
N LEU A 153 -4.27 -3.44 -16.23
CA LEU A 153 -4.16 -4.17 -14.96
C LEU A 153 -2.71 -4.58 -14.67
N CYS A 154 -2.04 -5.17 -15.67
CA CYS A 154 -0.64 -5.59 -15.59
C CYS A 154 0.27 -4.41 -15.27
N ARG A 155 0.09 -3.27 -15.94
CA ARG A 155 0.78 -2.01 -15.63
C ARG A 155 0.61 -1.61 -14.18
N SER A 156 -0.61 -1.57 -13.67
CA SER A 156 -0.88 -1.18 -12.28
C SER A 156 -0.27 -2.15 -11.27
N ILE A 157 -0.30 -3.46 -11.54
CA ILE A 157 0.36 -4.46 -10.71
C ILE A 157 1.87 -4.23 -10.71
N ARG A 158 2.46 -3.99 -11.89
CA ARG A 158 3.89 -3.73 -12.02
C ARG A 158 4.31 -2.47 -11.26
N GLU A 159 3.59 -1.37 -11.43
CA GLU A 159 3.81 -0.13 -10.68
C GLU A 159 3.73 -0.37 -9.16
N GLY A 160 2.77 -1.19 -8.71
CA GLY A 160 2.65 -1.58 -7.30
C GLY A 160 3.79 -2.47 -6.80
N GLN A 161 4.30 -3.39 -7.63
CA GLN A 161 5.49 -4.19 -7.31
C GLN A 161 6.73 -3.31 -7.16
N ASP A 162 6.97 -2.43 -8.13
CA ASP A 162 8.13 -1.54 -8.17
C ASP A 162 8.11 -0.56 -6.98
N ALA A 163 6.93 -0.06 -6.62
CA ALA A 163 6.72 0.77 -5.43
C ALA A 163 6.76 -0.03 -4.10
N GLY A 164 6.84 -1.37 -4.17
CA GLY A 164 6.79 -2.24 -2.99
C GLY A 164 5.45 -2.25 -2.25
N THR A 165 4.39 -1.71 -2.86
CA THR A 165 3.03 -1.67 -2.28
C THR A 165 2.27 -2.97 -2.50
N TYR A 166 2.61 -3.71 -3.56
CA TYR A 166 2.05 -5.03 -3.85
C TYR A 166 3.06 -6.15 -3.66
N LEU A 167 2.57 -7.24 -3.07
CA LEU A 167 3.26 -8.52 -3.00
C LEU A 167 2.71 -9.41 -4.13
N VAL A 168 3.56 -9.89 -5.02
CA VAL A 168 3.17 -10.83 -6.07
C VAL A 168 3.90 -12.14 -5.84
N VAL A 169 3.13 -13.22 -5.67
CA VAL A 169 3.62 -14.56 -5.34
C VAL A 169 2.92 -15.60 -6.21
N ASP A 170 3.51 -16.79 -6.28
CA ASP A 170 2.92 -17.93 -6.97
C ASP A 170 1.66 -18.41 -6.23
N ILE A 171 0.71 -18.98 -6.97
CA ILE A 171 -0.58 -19.43 -6.42
C ILE A 171 -0.39 -20.43 -5.28
N ASP A 172 0.52 -21.40 -5.43
CA ASP A 172 0.79 -22.41 -4.40
C ASP A 172 1.41 -21.83 -3.13
N VAL A 173 2.05 -20.65 -3.21
CA VAL A 173 2.53 -19.92 -2.03
C VAL A 173 1.36 -19.26 -1.32
N ALA A 174 0.48 -18.59 -2.07
CA ALA A 174 -0.72 -17.96 -1.53
C ALA A 174 -1.66 -18.98 -0.86
N GLU A 175 -1.86 -20.15 -1.47
CA GLU A 175 -2.76 -21.21 -0.95
C GLU A 175 -2.33 -21.73 0.43
N ARG A 176 -1.03 -21.71 0.75
CA ARG A 176 -0.48 -22.11 2.06
C ARG A 176 -0.91 -21.17 3.19
N TRP A 177 -1.22 -19.91 2.87
CA TRP A 177 -1.61 -18.92 3.86
C TRP A 177 -3.12 -18.97 4.08
N SER A 178 -3.55 -19.64 5.15
CA SER A 178 -4.96 -19.79 5.54
C SER A 178 -5.68 -18.45 5.79
N VAL A 179 -4.91 -17.41 6.09
CA VAL A 179 -5.39 -16.06 6.41
C VAL A 179 -5.80 -15.22 5.21
N LEU A 180 -5.51 -15.67 3.98
CA LEU A 180 -5.85 -14.91 2.78
C LEU A 180 -7.33 -15.07 2.39
N SER A 181 -7.93 -13.93 2.03
CA SER A 181 -9.20 -13.82 1.31
C SER A 181 -8.92 -13.36 -0.12
N TYR A 182 -9.72 -13.84 -1.07
CA TYR A 182 -9.58 -13.52 -2.48
C TYR A 182 -10.78 -12.72 -2.97
N SER A 183 -10.49 -11.62 -3.66
CA SER A 183 -11.49 -10.77 -4.31
C SER A 183 -11.09 -10.54 -5.77
N PRO A 184 -12.07 -10.39 -6.67
CA PRO A 184 -11.77 -10.18 -8.08
C PRO A 184 -11.30 -8.75 -8.32
N PHE A 185 -10.45 -8.60 -9.34
CA PHE A 185 -10.18 -7.30 -9.92
C PHE A 185 -11.27 -6.91 -10.92
N GLY A 186 -11.60 -5.62 -10.91
CA GLY A 186 -12.28 -4.92 -12.00
C GLY A 186 -11.38 -3.82 -12.55
N CYS A 187 -11.69 -3.33 -13.76
CA CYS A 187 -11.03 -2.16 -14.32
C CYS A 187 -12.08 -1.17 -14.85
N VAL A 188 -11.80 0.12 -14.71
CA VAL A 188 -12.63 1.20 -15.25
C VAL A 188 -11.73 2.16 -16.04
N PRO A 189 -12.09 2.51 -17.30
CA PRO A 189 -11.33 3.48 -18.09
C PRO A 189 -11.12 4.80 -17.34
N LYS A 190 -9.90 5.35 -17.42
CA LYS A 190 -9.62 6.72 -16.99
C LYS A 190 -10.03 7.68 -18.12
N ALA A 191 -10.58 8.84 -17.74
CA ALA A 191 -10.78 9.91 -18.69
C ALA A 191 -9.43 10.37 -19.25
N ASP A 192 -9.42 10.79 -20.52
CA ASP A 192 -8.25 11.38 -21.19
C ASP A 192 -7.01 10.47 -21.33
N THR A 193 -7.19 9.15 -21.21
CA THR A 193 -6.12 8.15 -21.43
C THR A 193 -6.62 7.01 -22.30
N ASP A 194 -5.71 6.34 -23.01
CA ASP A 194 -6.02 5.09 -23.69
C ASP A 194 -6.32 3.98 -22.65
N PRO A 195 -7.54 3.43 -22.60
CA PRO A 195 -7.91 2.38 -21.65
C PRO A 195 -7.06 1.11 -21.79
N ALA A 196 -6.48 0.84 -22.97
CA ALA A 196 -5.59 -0.28 -23.19
C ALA A 196 -4.23 -0.12 -22.49
N LEU A 197 -3.84 1.12 -22.17
CA LEU A 197 -2.58 1.44 -21.49
C LEU A 197 -2.80 1.86 -20.03
N GLU A 198 -3.97 2.43 -19.71
CA GLU A 198 -4.25 2.94 -18.38
C GLU A 198 -5.73 2.86 -18.00
N ALA A 199 -5.99 2.25 -16.85
CA ALA A 199 -7.31 2.15 -16.25
C ALA A 199 -7.21 2.32 -14.74
N ARG A 200 -8.34 2.59 -14.09
CA ARG A 200 -8.47 2.46 -12.63
C ARG A 200 -8.71 0.99 -12.33
N VAL A 201 -7.73 0.35 -11.70
CA VAL A 201 -7.93 -0.98 -11.13
C VAL A 201 -8.78 -0.85 -9.88
N ILE A 202 -9.81 -1.68 -9.79
CA ILE A 202 -10.72 -1.77 -8.65
C ILE A 202 -10.50 -3.14 -8.03
N HIS A 203 -10.17 -3.17 -6.74
CA HIS A 203 -10.23 -4.38 -5.93
C HIS A 203 -11.63 -4.51 -5.37
N ASP A 204 -12.41 -5.49 -5.84
CA ASP A 204 -13.81 -5.63 -5.47
C ASP A 204 -13.96 -6.30 -4.10
N LEU A 205 -13.82 -5.49 -3.04
CA LEU A 205 -13.95 -5.92 -1.66
C LEU A 205 -15.40 -6.24 -1.24
N SER A 206 -16.37 -6.08 -2.13
CA SER A 206 -17.78 -6.43 -1.92
C SER A 206 -18.17 -7.78 -2.51
N PHE A 207 -17.22 -8.51 -3.11
CA PHE A 207 -17.43 -9.85 -3.64
C PHE A 207 -16.66 -10.92 -2.84
N PRO A 208 -17.22 -12.14 -2.68
CA PRO A 208 -18.59 -12.53 -3.01
C PRO A 208 -19.58 -11.97 -1.98
N VAL A 209 -20.80 -11.67 -2.41
CA VAL A 209 -21.87 -11.20 -1.52
C VAL A 209 -22.02 -12.14 -0.33
N SER A 210 -22.23 -11.59 0.85
CA SER A 210 -22.37 -12.24 2.16
C SER A 210 -21.11 -12.84 2.78
N ALA A 211 -20.00 -12.90 2.04
CA ALA A 211 -18.73 -13.38 2.56
C ALA A 211 -17.53 -12.50 2.16
N SER A 212 -17.80 -11.34 1.55
CA SER A 212 -16.79 -10.39 1.10
C SER A 212 -16.07 -9.74 2.28
N VAL A 213 -14.93 -9.09 2.00
CA VAL A 213 -14.21 -8.31 3.02
C VAL A 213 -15.16 -7.29 3.65
N ASN A 214 -15.95 -6.58 2.84
CA ASN A 214 -16.89 -5.57 3.30
C ASN A 214 -18.05 -6.15 4.14
N ASP A 215 -18.58 -7.32 3.78
CA ASP A 215 -19.67 -7.94 4.55
C ASP A 215 -19.22 -8.43 5.94
N ARG A 216 -17.94 -8.82 6.00
CA ARG A 216 -17.29 -9.30 7.23
C ARG A 216 -16.79 -8.16 8.11
N SER A 217 -16.55 -6.98 7.53
CA SER A 217 -16.11 -5.80 8.28
C SER A 217 -17.14 -5.38 9.32
N ASP A 218 -16.68 -5.00 10.50
CA ASP A 218 -17.54 -4.37 11.51
C ASP A 218 -17.55 -2.84 11.30
N PRO A 219 -18.66 -2.25 10.80
CA PRO A 219 -18.74 -0.81 10.60
C PRO A 219 -18.77 -0.02 11.92
N ASP A 220 -19.19 -0.64 13.03
CA ASP A 220 -19.33 0.05 14.31
C ASP A 220 -17.98 0.39 14.96
N GLU A 221 -16.90 -0.28 14.52
CA GLU A 221 -15.54 0.02 14.94
C GLU A 221 -14.86 1.11 14.12
N LEU A 222 -15.45 1.49 12.98
CA LEU A 222 -14.88 2.53 12.14
C LEU A 222 -15.13 3.90 12.78
N PRO A 223 -14.14 4.82 12.75
CA PRO A 223 -14.35 6.17 13.23
C PRO A 223 -15.47 6.82 12.40
N GLN A 224 -16.41 7.48 13.08
CA GLN A 224 -17.52 8.18 12.44
C GLN A 224 -17.01 9.10 11.32
N LEU A 225 -17.51 8.87 10.11
CA LEU A 225 -17.27 9.74 8.96
C LEU A 225 -18.10 11.02 9.11
N ILE A 226 -17.42 12.12 9.41
CA ILE A 226 -18.03 13.46 9.43
C ILE A 226 -17.80 14.08 8.05
N TYR A 227 -18.87 14.20 7.27
CA TYR A 227 -18.82 14.89 5.98
C TYR A 227 -18.96 16.39 6.20
N GLU A 228 -17.86 17.11 6.06
CA GLU A 228 -17.85 18.57 6.03
C GLU A 228 -17.89 19.08 4.58
N HIS A 229 -18.61 20.18 4.35
CA HIS A 229 -18.59 20.84 3.05
C HIS A 229 -17.16 21.24 2.68
N ILE A 230 -16.77 21.10 1.41
CA ILE A 230 -15.41 21.38 0.92
C ILE A 230 -14.91 22.78 1.33
N GLY A 231 -15.81 23.78 1.37
CA GLY A 231 -15.49 25.13 1.84
C GLY A 231 -15.09 25.21 3.33
N ALA A 232 -15.63 24.35 4.19
CA ALA A 232 -15.21 24.27 5.59
C ALA A 232 -13.80 23.65 5.72
N ILE A 233 -13.52 22.61 4.93
CA ILE A 233 -12.20 21.99 4.85
C ILE A 233 -11.17 23.00 4.33
N ALA A 234 -11.49 23.71 3.24
CA ALA A 234 -10.63 24.75 2.67
C ALA A 234 -10.32 25.85 3.70
N ARG A 235 -11.34 26.37 4.39
CA ARG A 235 -11.16 27.33 5.49
C ARG A 235 -10.29 26.78 6.61
N ARG A 236 -10.45 25.51 7.02
CA ARG A 236 -9.59 24.89 8.04
C ARG A 236 -8.14 24.79 7.60
N ILE A 237 -7.87 24.49 6.33
CA ILE A 237 -6.51 24.48 5.77
C ILE A 237 -5.92 25.89 5.77
N GLU A 238 -6.70 26.89 5.34
CA GLU A 238 -6.29 28.30 5.35
C GLU A 238 -6.05 28.83 6.77
N ILE A 239 -6.94 28.51 7.71
CA ILE A 239 -6.82 28.87 9.13
C ILE A 239 -5.66 28.14 9.77
N SER A 240 -5.44 26.85 9.51
CA SER A 240 -4.27 26.12 10.03
C SER A 240 -2.97 26.73 9.51
N SER A 241 -2.95 27.14 8.24
CA SER A 241 -1.85 27.87 7.61
C SER A 241 -1.66 29.29 8.16
N SER A 242 -2.68 29.86 8.81
CA SER A 242 -2.69 31.21 9.37
C SER A 242 -2.45 31.22 10.89
N ALA A 243 -2.94 30.22 11.63
CA ALA A 243 -2.71 29.98 13.05
C ALA A 243 -1.25 29.57 13.30
N LEU A 244 -0.63 28.83 12.37
CA LEU A 244 0.82 28.66 12.27
C LEU A 244 1.57 29.98 12.03
N ARG A 245 0.92 31.10 11.69
CA ARG A 245 1.54 32.44 11.61
C ARG A 245 1.31 33.28 12.86
N LEU A 246 0.20 33.08 13.58
CA LEU A 246 -0.17 33.87 14.77
C LEU A 246 0.43 33.32 16.09
N ARG A 247 0.64 32.01 16.22
CA ARG A 247 1.36 31.41 17.40
C ARG A 247 2.88 31.68 17.40
N GLN A 248 3.34 32.61 16.57
CA GLN A 248 4.74 32.88 16.25
C GLN A 248 5.17 34.28 16.69
N SER A 249 4.20 35.09 17.13
CA SER A 249 4.27 36.52 17.46
C SER A 249 3.89 36.79 18.93
N SER A 250 3.92 35.76 19.77
CA SER A 250 3.76 35.82 21.22
C SER A 250 4.89 35.05 21.87
#